data_AF-A0A7W7ZIA7-F1
#
_entry.id   AF-A0A7W7ZIA7-F1
#
_cell.length_a   1.000
_cell.length_b   1.000
_cell.length_c   1.000
_cell.angle_alpha   90.00
_cell.angle_beta   90.00
_cell.angle_gamma   90.00
#
_symmetry.space_group_name_H-M   'P 1'
#
loop_
_entity.id
_entity.type
_entity.pdbx_description
1 polymer ?
#
loop_
_entity_poly.entity_id
_entity_poly.type
_entity_poly.pdbx_seq_one_letter_code
_entity_poly.pdbx_strand_id
1 'polypeptide(L)' 'MRHALSISEHVYGASHPETGTCLNNLAMLLAGLGGAVEAEPLQRRALAISRRSCGMNHPDTRRCASNLVWIQKMLSER' A
#
# COMPACT_ATOMS: atom_id res chain seq x y z
N MET A 1 9.43 9.02 -0.76
CA MET A 1 8.63 7.82 -0.42
C MET A 1 9.49 6.67 0.15
N ARG A 2 10.50 6.14 -0.58
CA ARG A 2 11.33 5.01 -0.08
C ARG A 2 12.07 5.29 1.25
N HIS A 3 12.58 6.50 1.47
CA HIS A 3 13.17 6.89 2.76
C HIS A 3 12.15 6.91 3.91
N ALA A 4 10.93 7.40 3.67
CA ALA A 4 9.87 7.45 4.69
C ALA A 4 9.41 6.04 5.09
N LEU A 5 9.40 5.09 4.15
CA LEU A 5 9.11 3.69 4.43
C LEU A 5 10.16 3.06 5.34
N SER A 6 11.45 3.27 5.04
CA SER A 6 12.56 2.74 5.86
C SER A 6 12.53 3.30 7.29
N ILE A 7 12.29 4.60 7.44
CA ILE A 7 12.14 5.23 8.76
C ILE A 7 10.92 4.67 9.49
N SER A 8 9.77 4.51 8.80
CA SER A 8 8.56 3.98 9.44
C SER A 8 8.71 2.51 9.87
N GLU A 9 9.33 1.67 9.03
CA GLU A 9 9.62 0.27 9.38
C GLU A 9 10.59 0.18 10.57
N HIS A 10 11.55 1.10 10.67
CA HIS A 10 12.51 1.13 11.78
C HIS A 10 11.91 1.66 13.09
N VAL A 11 11.12 2.75 13.02
CA VAL A 11 10.57 3.44 14.19
C VAL A 11 9.33 2.71 14.74
N TYR A 12 8.44 2.29 13.86
CA TYR A 12 7.13 1.75 14.25
C TYR A 12 6.97 0.26 13.98
N GLY A 13 7.85 -0.33 13.16
CA GLY A 13 7.77 -1.72 12.76
C GLY A 13 6.95 -1.95 11.49
N ALA A 14 7.15 -3.13 10.89
CA ALA A 14 6.58 -3.51 9.60
C ALA A 14 5.05 -3.70 9.59
N SER A 15 4.39 -3.70 10.77
CA SER A 15 2.94 -3.90 10.91
C SER A 15 2.19 -2.64 11.38
N HIS A 16 2.87 -1.50 11.50
CA HIS A 16 2.26 -0.30 12.04
C HIS A 16 1.38 0.43 11.00
N PRO A 17 0.24 1.03 11.40
CA PRO A 17 -0.61 1.83 10.50
C PRO A 17 0.16 2.83 9.63
N GLU A 18 1.11 3.57 10.22
CA GLU A 18 1.94 4.55 9.49
C GLU A 18 2.79 3.91 8.39
N THR A 19 3.34 2.73 8.65
CA THR A 19 4.05 1.93 7.63
C THR A 19 3.08 1.51 6.51
N GLY A 20 1.85 1.14 6.85
CA GLY A 20 0.78 0.87 5.88
C GLY A 20 0.45 2.07 4.99
N THR A 21 0.33 3.27 5.57
CA THR A 21 0.10 4.52 4.84
C THR A 21 1.27 4.84 3.91
N CYS A 22 2.51 4.67 4.37
CA CYS A 22 3.70 4.86 3.54
C CYS A 22 3.73 3.88 2.35
N LEU A 23 3.40 2.61 2.58
CA LEU A 23 3.34 1.58 1.54
C LEU A 23 2.25 1.89 0.49
N ASN A 24 1.05 2.30 0.93
CA ASN A 24 -0.03 2.71 0.02
C ASN A 24 0.41 3.86 -0.89
N ASN A 25 1.06 4.89 -0.32
CA ASN A 25 1.47 6.05 -1.09
C ASN A 25 2.61 5.71 -2.07
N LEU A 26 3.55 4.85 -1.68
CA LEU A 26 4.61 4.37 -2.57
C LEU A 26 4.05 3.52 -3.71
N ALA A 27 3.10 2.62 -3.42
CA ALA A 27 2.46 1.79 -4.43
C ALA A 27 1.71 2.63 -5.48
N MET A 28 0.92 3.61 -5.05
CA MET A 28 0.22 4.52 -5.96
C MET A 28 1.19 5.34 -6.84
N LEU A 29 2.29 5.82 -6.27
CA LEU A 29 3.33 6.52 -7.02
C LEU A 29 3.96 5.61 -8.08
N LEU A 30 4.34 4.39 -7.71
CA LEU A 30 4.93 3.43 -8.65
C LEU A 30 3.95 3.06 -9.76
N ALA A 31 2.69 2.80 -9.44
CA ALA A 31 1.67 2.51 -10.44
C ALA A 31 1.48 3.68 -11.43
N GLY A 32 1.46 4.94 -10.94
CA GLY A 32 1.39 6.12 -11.80
C GLY A 32 2.61 6.32 -12.70
N LEU A 33 3.79 5.84 -12.29
CA LEU A 33 5.02 5.81 -13.11
C LEU A 33 5.09 4.60 -14.05
N GLY A 34 4.05 3.77 -14.10
CA GLY A 34 4.05 2.55 -14.89
C GLY A 34 4.84 1.39 -14.26
N GLY A 35 5.12 1.44 -12.96
CA GLY A 35 5.68 0.34 -12.17
C GLY A 35 4.61 -0.50 -11.49
N ALA A 36 3.53 -0.87 -12.20
CA ALA A 36 2.39 -1.59 -11.60
C ALA A 36 2.80 -2.95 -10.97
N VAL A 37 3.82 -3.61 -11.53
CA VAL A 37 4.37 -4.89 -11.02
C VAL A 37 5.02 -4.71 -9.65
N GLU A 38 5.75 -3.62 -9.45
CA GLU A 38 6.36 -3.29 -8.17
C GLU A 38 5.33 -2.74 -7.17
N ALA A 39 4.28 -2.08 -7.66
CA ALA A 39 3.24 -1.47 -6.84
C ALA A 39 2.32 -2.50 -6.17
N GLU A 40 1.95 -3.58 -6.86
CA GLU A 40 1.02 -4.59 -6.34
C GLU A 40 1.45 -5.21 -4.99
N PRO A 41 2.68 -5.75 -4.81
CA PRO A 41 3.07 -6.34 -3.54
C PRO A 41 3.12 -5.32 -2.39
N LEU A 42 3.46 -4.06 -2.69
CA LEU A 42 3.44 -2.97 -1.70
C LEU A 42 2.01 -2.65 -1.26
N GLN A 43 1.07 -2.58 -2.20
CA GLN A 43 -0.33 -2.33 -1.91
C GLN A 43 -0.98 -3.49 -1.14
N ARG A 44 -0.60 -4.74 -1.44
CA ARG A 44 -1.04 -5.92 -0.67
C ARG A 44 -0.56 -5.86 0.79
N ARG A 45 0.69 -5.46 1.04
CA ARG A 45 1.20 -5.25 2.41
C ARG A 45 0.45 -4.12 3.12
N ALA A 46 0.22 -2.98 2.44
CA ALA A 46 -0.55 -1.87 3.00
C ALA A 46 -1.96 -2.31 3.44
N LEU A 47 -2.66 -3.07 2.58
CA LEU A 47 -3.99 -3.60 2.88
C LEU A 47 -3.99 -4.54 4.09
N ALA A 48 -3.00 -5.43 4.18
CA ALA A 48 -2.89 -6.35 5.32
C ALA A 48 -2.68 -5.60 6.65
N ILE A 49 -1.87 -4.54 6.64
CA ILE A 49 -1.62 -3.66 7.79
C ILE A 49 -2.89 -2.92 8.19
N SER A 50 -3.54 -2.22 7.24
CA SER A 50 -4.78 -1.48 7.53
C SER A 50 -5.89 -2.39 8.05
N ARG A 51 -6.01 -3.59 7.47
CA ARG A 51 -6.99 -4.59 7.93
C ARG A 51 -6.71 -5.06 9.36
N ARG A 52 -5.44 -5.29 9.72
CA ARG A 52 -5.07 -5.74 11.07
C ARG A 52 -5.26 -4.64 12.11
N SER A 53 -4.93 -3.39 11.77
CA SER A 53 -4.94 -2.28 12.71
C SER A 53 -6.32 -1.66 12.91
N CYS A 54 -7.11 -1.50 11.84
CA CYS A 54 -8.36 -0.76 11.87
C CYS A 54 -9.59 -1.62 11.55
N GLY A 55 -9.40 -2.86 11.09
CA GLY A 55 -10.48 -3.75 10.66
C GLY A 55 -10.92 -3.55 9.21
N MET A 56 -11.80 -4.43 8.71
CA MET A 56 -12.24 -4.48 7.31
C MET A 56 -13.11 -3.27 6.92
N ASN A 57 -13.90 -2.75 7.85
CA ASN A 57 -14.86 -1.67 7.59
C ASN A 57 -14.24 -0.27 7.66
N HIS A 58 -12.97 -0.16 8.04
CA HIS A 58 -12.32 1.14 8.15
C HIS A 58 -12.16 1.79 6.76
N PRO A 59 -12.39 3.12 6.64
CA PRO A 59 -12.19 3.84 5.40
C PRO A 59 -10.83 3.62 4.76
N ASP A 60 -9.76 3.50 5.56
CA ASP A 60 -8.41 3.27 5.03
C ASP A 60 -8.22 1.87 4.46
N THR A 61 -8.81 0.85 5.09
CA THR A 61 -8.79 -0.53 4.55
C THR A 61 -9.54 -0.60 3.23
N ARG A 62 -10.71 0.05 3.14
CA ARG A 62 -11.47 0.15 1.88
C ARG A 62 -10.67 0.87 0.80
N ARG A 63 -10.03 2.00 1.13
CA ARG A 63 -9.18 2.74 0.19
C ARG A 63 -8.01 1.90 -0.30
N CYS A 64 -7.34 1.17 0.59
CA CYS A 64 -6.24 0.29 0.22
C CYS A 64 -6.70 -0.84 -0.71
N ALA A 65 -7.88 -1.40 -0.48
CA ALA A 65 -8.46 -2.43 -1.34
C ALA A 65 -8.84 -1.87 -2.73
N SER A 66 -9.47 -0.70 -2.79
CA SER A 66 -9.78 -0.01 -4.05
C SER A 66 -8.52 0.29 -4.86
N ASN A 67 -7.45 0.77 -4.21
CA ASN A 67 -6.17 1.02 -4.86
C ASN A 67 -5.51 -0.26 -5.39
N LEU A 68 -5.65 -1.39 -4.67
CA LEU A 68 -5.14 -2.68 -5.15
C LEU A 68 -5.84 -3.12 -6.44
N VAL A 69 -7.17 -2.99 -6.49
CA VAL A 69 -7.96 -3.32 -7.70
C VAL A 69 -7.53 -2.43 -8.87
N TRP A 70 -7.30 -1.14 -8.64
CA TRP A 70 -6.82 -0.23 -9.68
C TRP A 70 -5.44 -0.62 -10.22
N ILE A 71 -4.49 -0.97 -9.34
CA ILE A 71 -3.15 -1.46 -9.73
C ILE A 71 -3.26 -2.77 -10.53
N GLN A 72 -4.13 -3.69 -10.12
CA GLN A 72 -4.34 -4.96 -10.83
C GLN A 72 -4.94 -4.74 -12.22
N LYS A 73 -5.85 -3.77 -12.36
CA LYS A 73 -6.38 -3.39 -13.68
C LYS A 73 -5.26 -2.89 -14.62
N MET A 74 -4.39 -2.02 -14.11
CA MET A 74 -3.21 -1.53 -14.84
C MET A 74 -2.21 -2.64 -15.21
N LEU A 75 -2.15 -3.72 -14.43
CA LEU A 75 -1.35 -4.91 -14.74
C LEU A 75 -1.98 -5.76 -15.84
N SER A 76 -3.32 -5.90 -15.84
CA SER A 76 -4.04 -6.68 -16.85
C SER A 76 -4.15 -6.02 -18.22
N GLU A 77 -3.98 -4.70 -18.29
CA GLU A 77 -4.09 -3.90 -19.52
C GLU A 77 -2.73 -3.68 -20.22
N ARG A 78 -1.68 -4.42 -19.81
CA ARG A 78 -0.33 -4.41 -20.39
C ARG A 78 -0.03 -5.66 -21.18
#